data_AF-A0A024UY77-F1
#
_entry.id   AF-A0A024UY77-F1
#
_cell.length_a   1.000
_cell.length_b   1.000
_cell.length_c   1.000
_cell.angle_alpha   90.00
_cell.angle_beta   90.00
_cell.angle_gamma   90.00
#
_symmetry.space_group_name_H-M   'P 1'
#
loop_
_entity.id
_entity.type
_entity.pdbx_description
1 polymer ?
#
loop_
_entity_poly.entity_id
_entity_poly.type
_entity_poly.pdbx_seq_one_letter_code
_entity_poly.pdbx_strand_id
1 'polypeptide(L)'
;YICTYIHIYNNIYVFIRCAILGKMDNWNARKISKSGVRTHRIQRLNLINKRIFFEEENRFIKMKVSAKGLKTIKKYGLAYCIKKFNLDFSKKKYDAGYSSRRRKKKTQELNQTNSERTNVTNENTQQSVEEVDKIMDKLNLDDKKIHKDL
;
A
#
# COMPACT_ATOMS: atom_id res chain seq x y z
N TYR A 1 -13.81 34.03 -27.87
CA TYR A 1 -14.38 32.94 -28.67
C TYR A 1 -13.25 32.13 -29.28
N ILE A 2 -13.20 30.86 -28.91
CA ILE A 2 -12.55 29.75 -29.64
C ILE A 2 -11.02 29.92 -29.76
N CYS A 3 -10.20 29.36 -28.88
CA CYS A 3 -10.03 27.91 -28.84
C CYS A 3 -9.35 27.49 -27.54
N THR A 4 -10.18 27.10 -26.57
CA THR A 4 -9.90 25.98 -25.66
C THR A 4 -9.70 24.70 -26.48
N TYR A 5 -8.56 24.62 -27.17
CA TYR A 5 -8.23 23.57 -28.13
C TYR A 5 -6.70 23.60 -28.23
N ILE A 6 -5.97 23.06 -27.27
CA ILE A 6 -5.47 21.69 -27.34
C ILE A 6 -5.54 21.08 -25.92
N HIS A 7 -6.75 20.77 -25.46
CA HIS A 7 -6.99 19.74 -24.44
C HIS A 7 -7.49 18.42 -25.07
N ILE A 8 -7.21 18.24 -26.36
CA ILE A 8 -7.58 17.09 -27.18
C ILE A 8 -6.26 16.78 -27.93
N TYR A 9 -5.50 15.73 -27.63
CA TYR A 9 -5.89 14.32 -27.63
C TYR A 9 -5.25 13.55 -26.46
N ASN A 10 -6.03 13.32 -25.40
CA ASN A 10 -5.83 12.22 -24.45
C ASN A 10 -6.19 10.87 -25.09
N ASN A 11 -5.65 10.55 -26.28
CA ASN A 11 -5.77 9.23 -26.88
C ASN A 11 -4.74 9.03 -28.02
N ILE A 12 -3.45 9.03 -27.69
CA ILE A 12 -2.38 8.82 -28.68
C ILE A 12 -1.65 7.54 -28.28
N TYR A 13 -2.14 6.42 -28.83
CA TYR A 13 -1.61 5.06 -28.75
C TYR A 13 -1.08 4.64 -27.36
N VAL A 14 -1.83 3.79 -26.64
CA VAL A 14 -1.31 3.13 -25.43
C VAL A 14 -0.22 2.15 -25.83
N PHE A 15 1.00 2.65 -26.09
CA PHE A 15 2.19 1.84 -26.26
C PHE A 15 2.42 1.08 -24.97
N ILE A 16 2.33 -0.24 -25.05
CA ILE A 16 2.54 -1.11 -23.90
C ILE A 16 4.03 -1.02 -23.55
N ARG A 17 4.31 -0.43 -22.38
CA ARG A 17 5.65 -0.24 -21.84
C ARG A 17 5.88 -1.13 -20.64
N CYS A 18 7.13 -1.55 -20.44
CA CYS A 18 7.55 -2.10 -19.16
C CYS A 18 7.46 -1.00 -18.09
N ALA A 19 6.73 -1.23 -17.01
CA ALA A 19 6.51 -0.24 -15.96
C ALA A 19 7.81 0.26 -15.30
N ILE A 20 8.80 -0.62 -15.13
CA ILE A 20 10.09 -0.29 -14.51
C ILE A 20 11.08 0.33 -15.51
N LEU A 21 11.45 -0.41 -16.55
CA LEU A 21 12.53 0.00 -17.46
C LEU A 21 12.06 0.93 -18.61
N GLY A 22 10.76 1.17 -18.76
CA GLY A 22 10.21 1.96 -19.87
C GLY A 22 10.38 1.34 -21.26
N LYS A 23 10.94 0.13 -21.37
CA LYS A 23 11.17 -0.56 -22.64
C LYS A 23 9.86 -0.77 -23.40
N MET A 24 9.93 -0.50 -24.70
CA MET A 24 8.83 -0.57 -25.66
C MET A 24 9.02 -1.73 -26.64
N ASP A 25 7.94 -2.09 -27.32
CA ASP A 25 8.00 -2.94 -28.52
C ASP A 25 8.85 -2.25 -29.61
N ASN A 26 9.58 -3.04 -30.39
CA ASN A 26 10.28 -2.51 -31.56
C ASN A 26 9.33 -2.56 -32.76
N TRP A 27 8.83 -1.38 -33.14
CA TRP A 27 7.89 -1.21 -34.24
C TRP A 27 8.55 -1.24 -35.61
N ASN A 28 9.82 -0.85 -35.72
CA ASN A 28 10.51 -0.68 -37.00
C ASN A 28 11.13 -1.99 -37.54
N ALA A 29 10.78 -3.14 -36.96
CA ALA A 29 11.36 -4.42 -37.34
C ALA A 29 10.81 -4.92 -38.68
N ARG A 30 11.66 -5.68 -39.39
CA ARG A 30 11.29 -6.35 -40.65
C ARG A 30 11.50 -7.85 -40.54
N LYS A 31 10.73 -8.63 -41.29
CA LYS A 31 10.99 -10.04 -41.61
C LYS A 31 11.59 -10.05 -43.01
N ILE A 32 12.73 -10.72 -43.16
CA ILE A 32 13.46 -10.78 -44.43
C ILE A 32 13.33 -12.22 -44.94
N SER A 33 12.87 -12.41 -46.17
CA SER A 33 12.85 -13.71 -46.83
C SER A 33 14.25 -14.09 -47.34
N LYS A 34 14.44 -15.36 -47.73
CA LYS A 34 15.69 -15.81 -48.36
C LYS A 34 16.02 -15.04 -49.65
N SER A 35 14.99 -14.59 -50.38
CA SER A 35 15.11 -13.73 -51.57
C SER A 35 15.29 -12.24 -51.27
N GLY A 36 15.35 -11.82 -50.00
CA GLY A 36 15.55 -10.42 -49.61
C GLY A 36 14.29 -9.55 -49.58
N VAL A 37 13.09 -10.13 -49.77
CA VAL A 37 11.82 -9.42 -49.64
C VAL A 37 11.61 -9.05 -48.17
N ARG A 38 11.29 -7.78 -47.91
CA ARG A 38 11.17 -7.22 -46.56
C ARG A 38 9.71 -6.94 -46.25
N THR A 39 9.16 -7.65 -45.26
CA THR A 39 7.81 -7.39 -44.75
C THR A 39 7.87 -6.79 -43.35
N HIS A 40 7.02 -5.79 -43.09
CA HIS A 40 6.97 -5.13 -41.79
C HIS A 40 6.44 -6.08 -40.71
N ARG A 41 7.06 -6.08 -39.53
CA ARG A 41 6.56 -6.82 -38.36
C ARG A 41 6.90 -6.08 -37.07
N ILE A 42 6.06 -6.21 -36.06
CA ILE A 42 6.34 -5.63 -34.74
C ILE A 42 7.00 -6.69 -33.86
N GLN A 43 8.15 -6.39 -33.29
CA GLN A 43 8.79 -7.22 -32.27
C GLN A 43 8.26 -6.84 -30.89
N ARG A 44 7.34 -7.65 -30.37
CA ARG A 44 6.72 -7.43 -29.07
C ARG A 44 7.68 -7.76 -27.94
N LEU A 45 7.65 -6.94 -26.89
CA LEU A 45 8.37 -7.19 -25.65
C LEU A 45 7.66 -8.27 -24.84
N ASN A 46 8.42 -9.16 -24.20
CA ASN A 46 7.87 -10.18 -23.29
C ASN A 46 7.40 -9.54 -21.97
N LEU A 47 6.19 -8.97 -21.98
CA LEU A 47 5.55 -8.29 -20.87
C LEU A 47 4.59 -9.23 -20.13
N ILE A 48 4.73 -9.27 -18.81
CA ILE A 48 3.93 -10.14 -17.94
C ILE A 48 3.31 -9.29 -16.83
N ASN A 49 2.04 -9.55 -16.52
CA ASN A 49 1.39 -8.99 -15.32
C ASN A 49 1.95 -9.72 -14.09
N LYS A 50 2.66 -9.00 -13.21
CA LYS A 50 3.17 -9.57 -11.96
C LYS A 50 2.81 -8.72 -10.75
N ARG A 51 2.67 -9.43 -9.63
CA ARG A 51 2.53 -8.88 -8.29
C ARG A 51 3.87 -8.99 -7.60
N ILE A 52 4.40 -7.87 -7.13
CA ILE A 52 5.70 -7.78 -6.49
C ILE A 52 5.49 -7.20 -5.10
N PHE A 53 6.09 -7.80 -4.09
CA PHE A 53 6.03 -7.28 -2.73
C PHE A 53 6.94 -6.05 -2.63
N PHE A 54 6.43 -4.98 -2.02
CA PHE A 54 7.17 -3.77 -1.72
C PHE A 54 7.33 -3.65 -0.22
N GLU A 55 8.58 -3.69 0.24
CA GLU A 55 8.94 -3.75 1.66
C GLU A 55 8.63 -2.44 2.38
N GLU A 56 8.94 -1.29 1.79
CA GLU A 56 8.78 0.04 2.41
C GLU A 56 7.31 0.37 2.72
N GLU A 57 6.41 0.11 1.78
CA GLU A 57 4.96 0.34 1.95
C GLU A 57 4.22 -0.91 2.46
N ASN A 58 4.94 -1.99 2.76
CA ASN A 58 4.43 -3.28 3.20
C ASN A 58 3.18 -3.75 2.42
N ARG A 59 3.24 -3.75 1.09
CA ARG A 59 2.09 -4.14 0.24
C ARG A 59 2.53 -4.76 -1.07
N PHE A 60 1.57 -5.39 -1.77
CA PHE A 60 1.81 -5.93 -3.10
C PHE A 60 1.46 -4.91 -4.18
N ILE A 61 2.40 -4.69 -5.09
CA ILE A 61 2.23 -3.83 -6.26
C ILE A 61 1.97 -4.69 -7.50
N LYS A 62 0.87 -4.45 -8.22
CA LYS A 62 0.56 -5.06 -9.51
C LYS A 62 1.05 -4.16 -10.65
N MET A 63 1.85 -4.71 -11.56
CA MET A 63 2.34 -3.99 -12.73
C MET A 63 2.68 -4.92 -13.91
N LYS A 64 2.70 -4.35 -15.12
CA LYS A 64 3.22 -5.00 -16.34
C LYS A 64 4.73 -4.82 -16.41
N VAL A 65 5.46 -5.93 -16.30
CA VAL A 65 6.94 -5.91 -16.26
C VAL A 65 7.49 -6.85 -17.32
N SER A 66 8.61 -6.46 -17.92
CA SER A 66 9.38 -7.34 -18.80
C SER A 66 10.20 -8.35 -18.00
N ALA A 67 10.58 -9.47 -18.61
CA ALA A 67 11.49 -10.44 -17.98
C ALA A 67 12.81 -9.81 -17.49
N LYS A 68 13.36 -8.86 -18.26
CA LYS A 68 14.57 -8.11 -17.86
C LYS A 68 14.31 -7.16 -16.70
N GLY A 69 13.15 -6.49 -16.68
CA GLY A 69 12.72 -5.69 -15.55
C GLY A 69 12.60 -6.51 -14.27
N LEU A 70 12.05 -7.72 -14.35
CA LEU A 70 11.94 -8.62 -13.20
C LEU A 70 13.32 -9.04 -12.67
N LYS A 71 14.28 -9.32 -13.56
CA LYS A 71 15.68 -9.59 -13.18
C LYS A 71 16.32 -8.40 -12.46
N THR A 72 16.08 -7.17 -12.93
CA THR A 72 16.59 -5.94 -12.28
C THR A 72 16.01 -5.77 -10.88
N ILE A 73 14.69 -5.95 -10.72
CA ILE A 73 14.03 -5.86 -9.42
C ILE A 73 14.59 -6.91 -8.46
N LYS A 74 14.79 -8.15 -8.92
CA LYS A 74 15.39 -9.21 -8.11
C LYS A 74 16.82 -8.87 -7.66
N LYS A 75 17.60 -8.17 -8.50
CA LYS A 75 19.00 -7.84 -8.21
C LYS A 75 19.16 -6.64 -7.26
N TYR A 76 18.39 -5.57 -7.46
CA TYR A 76 18.60 -4.31 -6.74
C TYR A 76 17.48 -3.96 -5.76
N GLY A 77 16.36 -4.69 -5.78
CA GLY A 77 15.16 -4.33 -5.03
C GLY A 77 14.26 -3.35 -5.78
N LEU A 78 13.00 -3.28 -5.34
CA LEU A 78 11.99 -2.43 -5.96
C LEU A 78 12.19 -0.95 -5.60
N ALA A 79 12.54 -0.64 -4.35
CA ALA A 79 12.81 0.70 -3.85
C ALA A 79 13.87 1.44 -4.68
N TYR A 80 15.02 0.78 -4.90
CA TYR A 80 16.10 1.32 -5.73
C TYR A 80 15.63 1.63 -7.15
N CYS A 81 14.84 0.74 -7.76
CA CYS A 81 14.33 0.94 -9.11
C CYS A 81 13.38 2.15 -9.19
N ILE A 82 12.51 2.33 -8.19
CA ILE A 82 11.57 3.47 -8.11
C ILE A 82 12.35 4.78 -8.09
N LYS A 83 13.35 4.89 -7.22
CA LYS A 83 14.22 6.07 -7.11
C LYS A 83 15.00 6.32 -8.40
N LYS A 84 15.54 5.27 -9.01
CA LYS A 84 16.37 5.40 -10.22
C LYS A 84 15.58 5.86 -11.45
N PHE A 85 14.35 5.37 -11.61
CA PHE A 85 13.52 5.64 -12.79
C PHE A 85 12.45 6.71 -12.52
N ASN A 86 12.47 7.36 -11.36
CA ASN A 86 11.52 8.40 -10.94
C ASN A 86 10.06 7.96 -11.15
N LEU A 87 9.72 6.77 -10.65
CA LEU A 87 8.40 6.18 -10.79
C LEU A 87 7.53 6.48 -9.57
N ASP A 88 6.22 6.61 -9.77
CA ASP A 88 5.24 6.73 -8.67
C ASP A 88 4.27 5.54 -8.72
N PHE A 89 4.29 4.74 -7.64
CA PHE A 89 3.39 3.60 -7.45
C PHE A 89 2.34 3.82 -6.35
N SER A 90 2.18 5.04 -5.81
CA SER A 90 1.23 5.37 -4.74
C SER A 90 -0.23 5.16 -5.16
N LYS A 91 -0.52 5.31 -6.45
CA LYS A 91 -1.88 5.23 -7.01
C LYS A 91 -2.54 3.86 -6.75
N LYS A 92 -3.82 3.88 -6.35
CA LYS A 92 -4.66 2.69 -6.10
C LYS A 92 -4.68 1.69 -7.26
N LYS A 93 -4.50 2.14 -8.51
CA LYS A 93 -4.40 1.24 -9.68
C LYS A 93 -3.26 0.22 -9.59
N TYR A 94 -2.22 0.49 -8.82
CA TYR A 94 -1.08 -0.40 -8.63
C TYR A 94 -1.23 -1.28 -7.39
N ASP A 95 -2.25 -1.07 -6.58
CA ASP A 95 -2.52 -1.96 -5.45
C ASP A 95 -3.04 -3.32 -5.95
N ALA A 96 -2.35 -4.38 -5.55
CA ALA A 96 -2.76 -5.75 -5.83
C ALA A 96 -3.73 -6.31 -4.78
N GLY A 97 -3.89 -5.61 -3.65
CA GLY A 97 -4.67 -6.05 -2.52
C GLY A 97 -4.10 -7.29 -1.81
N TYR A 98 -4.73 -7.64 -0.69
CA TYR A 98 -4.43 -8.84 0.08
C TYR A 98 -5.34 -10.00 -0.32
N SER A 99 -4.85 -11.22 -0.12
CA SER A 99 -5.69 -12.42 -0.18
C SER A 99 -6.87 -12.28 0.77
N SER A 100 -8.08 -12.61 0.30
CA SER A 100 -9.29 -12.60 1.12
C SER A 100 -9.18 -13.50 2.34
N ARG A 101 -8.40 -14.60 2.27
CA ARG A 101 -8.10 -15.48 3.41
C ARG A 101 -7.29 -14.78 4.50
N ARG A 102 -6.32 -13.93 4.13
CA ARG A 102 -5.54 -13.15 5.12
C ARG A 102 -6.37 -12.03 5.73
N ARG A 103 -7.33 -11.45 4.99
CA ARG A 103 -8.28 -10.46 5.54
C ARG A 103 -9.03 -11.01 6.74
N LYS A 104 -9.60 -12.22 6.64
CA LYS A 104 -10.32 -12.87 7.77
C LYS A 104 -9.42 -13.06 8.99
N LYS A 105 -8.20 -13.59 8.81
CA LYS A 105 -7.24 -13.82 9.90
C LYS A 105 -6.79 -12.51 10.58
N LYS A 106 -6.50 -11.45 9.80
CA LYS A 106 -6.10 -10.14 10.35
C LYS A 106 -7.25 -9.48 11.14
N THR A 107 -8.50 -9.62 10.69
CA THR A 107 -9.67 -9.14 11.45
C THR A 107 -9.83 -9.90 12.77
N GLN A 108 -9.57 -11.21 12.79
CA GLN A 108 -9.57 -12.01 14.02
C GLN A 108 -8.48 -11.56 15.00
N GLU A 109 -7.24 -11.38 14.53
CA GLU A 109 -6.10 -10.88 15.32
C GLU A 109 -6.36 -9.46 15.88
N LEU A 110 -6.92 -8.56 15.06
CA LEU A 110 -7.32 -7.20 15.48
C LEU A 110 -8.42 -7.25 16.55
N ASN A 111 -9.43 -8.12 16.37
CA ASN A 111 -10.51 -8.28 17.34
C ASN A 111 -9.99 -8.83 18.69
N GLN A 112 -9.02 -9.74 18.68
CA GLN A 112 -8.35 -10.25 19.89
C GLN A 112 -7.53 -9.16 20.60
N THR A 113 -6.73 -8.39 19.85
CA THR A 113 -5.94 -7.29 20.45
C THR A 113 -6.81 -6.17 21.02
N ASN A 114 -8.00 -5.94 20.43
CA ASN A 114 -8.94 -4.95 20.93
C ASN A 114 -9.66 -5.43 22.19
N SER A 115 -10.02 -6.72 22.30
CA SER A 115 -10.60 -7.28 23.52
C SER A 115 -9.61 -7.31 24.69
N GLU A 116 -8.33 -7.61 24.42
CA GLU A 116 -7.27 -7.58 25.44
C GLU A 116 -7.04 -6.16 25.95
N ARG A 117 -7.06 -5.16 25.07
CA ARG A 117 -6.91 -3.74 25.45
C ARG A 117 -8.07 -3.23 26.31
N THR A 118 -9.31 -3.63 26.01
CA THR A 118 -10.49 -3.24 26.81
C THR A 118 -10.51 -3.90 28.19
N ASN A 119 -9.98 -5.12 28.30
CA ASN A 119 -9.88 -5.81 29.59
C ASN A 119 -8.85 -5.12 30.50
N VAL A 120 -7.68 -4.76 29.97
CA VAL A 120 -6.64 -4.01 30.71
C VAL A 120 -7.13 -2.64 31.15
N THR A 121 -7.90 -1.92 30.33
CA THR A 121 -8.45 -0.62 30.75
C THR A 121 -9.44 -0.75 31.89
N ASN A 122 -10.30 -1.79 31.88
CA ASN A 122 -11.30 -2.02 32.91
C ASN A 122 -10.67 -2.41 34.27
N GLU A 123 -9.60 -3.19 34.25
CA GLU A 123 -8.82 -3.55 35.45
C GLU A 123 -8.14 -2.32 36.08
N ASN A 124 -7.57 -1.44 35.26
CA ASN A 124 -6.96 -0.19 35.72
C ASN A 124 -8.00 0.81 36.28
N THR A 125 -9.20 0.89 35.69
CA THR A 125 -10.28 1.70 36.26
C THR A 125 -10.76 1.12 37.59
N GLN A 126 -10.89 -0.20 37.73
CA GLN A 126 -11.29 -0.82 39.02
C GLN A 126 -10.29 -0.50 40.13
N GLN A 127 -8.98 -0.59 39.85
CA GLN A 127 -7.93 -0.24 40.82
C GLN A 127 -7.99 1.24 41.23
N SER A 128 -8.26 2.15 40.27
CA SER A 128 -8.42 3.57 40.58
C SER A 128 -9.67 3.89 41.42
N VAL A 129 -10.77 3.17 41.22
CA VAL A 129 -12.02 3.35 41.99
C VAL A 129 -11.83 2.84 43.43
N GLU A 130 -11.19 1.68 43.60
CA GLU A 130 -10.88 1.14 44.94
C GLU A 130 -9.88 1.99 45.72
N GLU A 131 -8.93 2.66 45.06
CA GLU A 131 -8.01 3.60 45.70
C GLU A 131 -8.72 4.87 46.15
N VAL A 132 -9.68 5.38 45.37
CA VAL A 132 -10.51 6.54 45.72
C VAL A 132 -11.44 6.22 46.89
N ASP A 133 -12.09 5.05 46.90
CA ASP A 133 -12.96 4.62 48.01
C ASP A 133 -12.16 4.48 49.33
N LYS A 134 -10.94 3.93 49.28
CA LYS A 134 -10.01 3.86 50.43
C LYS A 134 -9.54 5.22 50.92
N ILE A 135 -9.48 6.24 50.05
CA ILE A 135 -9.16 7.63 50.42
C ILE A 135 -10.37 8.29 51.08
N MET A 136 -11.57 8.07 50.57
CA MET A 136 -12.81 8.60 51.13
C MET A 136 -13.13 8.04 52.52
N ASP A 137 -12.89 6.75 52.76
CA ASP A 137 -13.08 6.12 54.08
C ASP A 137 -12.10 6.65 55.14
N LYS A 138 -10.88 7.05 54.74
CA LYS A 138 -9.88 7.65 55.65
C LYS A 138 -10.19 9.09 56.05
N LEU A 139 -10.98 9.81 55.25
CA LEU A 139 -11.41 11.18 55.56
C LEU A 139 -12.62 11.21 56.52
N ASN A 140 -13.27 10.07 56.77
CA ASN A 140 -14.38 9.96 57.71
C ASN A 140 -13.91 9.62 59.15
N LEU A 141 -13.13 10.53 59.75
CA LEU A 141 -12.96 10.60 61.20
C LEU A 141 -13.45 11.99 61.69
N ASP A 142 -14.58 11.96 62.39
CA ASP A 142 -15.12 12.96 63.33
C ASP A 142 -15.84 14.23 62.82
N ASP A 143 -16.91 14.07 62.03
CA ASP A 143 -17.93 15.12 61.78
C ASP A 143 -18.89 15.40 62.96
N LYS A 144 -18.50 15.10 64.21
CA LYS A 144 -19.35 15.36 65.41
C LYS A 144 -18.86 16.46 66.35
N LYS A 145 -17.99 17.39 65.88
CA LYS A 145 -17.47 18.43 66.79
C LYS A 145 -17.34 19.84 66.23
N ILE A 146 -18.16 20.27 65.25
CA ILE A 146 -18.19 21.69 64.84
C ILE A 146 -19.63 22.12 64.50
N HIS A 147 -20.50 22.13 65.50
CA HIS A 147 -21.71 22.98 65.48
C HIS A 147 -22.09 23.28 66.93
N LYS A 148 -21.49 24.32 67.51
CA LYS A 148 -22.05 24.96 68.71
C LYS A 148 -21.82 26.45 68.89
N ASP A 149 -20.96 27.08 68.10
CA ASP A 149 -20.76 28.53 68.20
C ASP A 149 -20.97 29.18 66.83
N LEU A 150 -22.19 29.68 66.60
CA LEU A 150 -22.58 30.88 65.84
C LEU A 150 -24.10 31.04 65.89
#